data_AF-A0A9W7C008-F1
#
_entry.id   AF-A0A9W7C008-F1
#
_cell.length_a   1.000
_cell.length_b   1.000
_cell.length_c   1.000
_cell.angle_alpha   90.00
_cell.angle_beta   90.00
_cell.angle_gamma   90.00
#
_symmetry.space_group_name_H-M   'P 1'
#
loop_
_entity.id
_entity.type
_entity.pdbx_description
1 polymer ?
#
loop_
_entity_poly.entity_id
_entity_poly.type
_entity_poly.pdbx_seq_one_letter_code
_entity_poly.pdbx_strand_id
1 'polypeptide(L)'
;MSVASGAIRARKTGEPKLKGPGPGIWAFLILFQFLGALTVNGEAPMSSHQWDFRNCVTGQDVLDTGQDGGKTASPVNGPTCSPDGISLDGNNDYVNIANSWEWGGTTSFEVYVKYDSFNDHSRV
;
A
#
# COMPACT_ATOMS: atom_id res chain seq x y z
N MET A 1 -29.09 0.36 6.63
CA MET A 1 -28.93 1.37 7.69
C MET A 1 -27.46 1.80 7.72
N SER A 2 -27.24 3.11 7.61
CA SER A 2 -26.02 3.97 7.70
C SER A 2 -24.60 3.32 7.78
N VAL A 3 -23.72 3.43 6.77
CA VAL A 3 -22.68 4.43 6.37
C VAL A 3 -21.46 4.65 7.31
N ALA A 4 -20.24 4.51 6.75
CA ALA A 4 -19.20 5.55 6.79
C ALA A 4 -18.27 5.43 5.56
N SER A 5 -18.07 6.54 4.85
CA SER A 5 -17.11 6.72 3.74
C SER A 5 -16.18 7.86 4.13
N GLY A 6 -14.87 7.73 3.89
CA GLY A 6 -13.87 8.73 4.25
C GLY A 6 -12.96 9.05 3.08
N ALA A 7 -13.02 10.29 2.57
CA ALA A 7 -12.07 10.84 1.61
C ALA A 7 -11.23 11.92 2.31
N ILE A 8 -9.90 11.78 2.28
CA ILE A 8 -8.98 12.83 2.74
C ILE A 8 -8.79 13.82 1.58
N ARG A 9 -9.44 14.98 1.69
CA ARG A 9 -9.23 16.13 0.80
C ARG A 9 -8.20 17.06 1.44
N ALA A 10 -6.98 17.08 0.92
CA ALA A 10 -6.03 18.16 1.20
C ALA A 10 -6.40 19.39 0.37
N ARG A 11 -6.85 20.47 1.03
CA ARG A 11 -7.08 21.78 0.41
C ARG A 11 -5.79 22.60 0.52
N LYS A 12 -5.11 22.85 -0.60
CA LYS A 12 -4.06 23.89 -0.63
C LYS A 12 -4.73 25.26 -0.62
N THR A 13 -4.81 25.88 0.55
CA THR A 13 -5.05 27.33 0.69
C THR A 13 -3.85 28.09 0.12
N GLY A 14 -4.13 29.18 -0.59
CA GLY A 14 -3.16 29.91 -1.42
C GLY A 14 -1.85 30.27 -0.72
N GLU A 15 -0.78 30.25 -1.50
CA GLU A 15 0.54 30.72 -1.08
C GLU A 15 0.53 32.25 -0.91
N PRO A 16 1.00 32.80 0.23
CA PRO A 16 1.21 34.23 0.34
C PRO A 16 2.43 34.65 -0.48
N LYS A 17 2.25 35.63 -1.39
CA LYS A 17 3.34 36.26 -2.12
C LYS A 17 4.17 37.12 -1.16
N LEU A 18 5.41 36.69 -0.87
CA LEU A 18 6.38 37.51 -0.15
C LEU A 18 6.85 38.66 -1.06
N LYS A 19 6.52 39.90 -0.69
CA LYS A 19 7.07 41.12 -1.28
C LYS A 19 8.33 41.50 -0.49
N GLY A 20 9.46 41.69 -1.19
CA GLY A 20 10.78 41.93 -0.58
C GLY A 20 10.85 43.17 0.33
N PRO A 21 11.87 43.25 1.20
CA PRO A 21 11.90 44.19 2.31
C PRO A 21 12.28 45.61 1.85
N GLY A 22 11.50 46.60 2.29
CA GLY A 22 11.89 48.01 2.28
C GLY A 22 12.78 48.37 3.48
N PRO A 23 13.53 49.48 3.44
CA PRO A 23 14.56 49.79 4.43
C PRO A 23 13.91 50.42 5.67
N GLY A 24 14.05 49.77 6.82
CA GLY A 24 13.50 50.30 8.06
C GLY A 24 13.76 49.38 9.25
N ILE A 25 14.90 49.61 9.90
CA ILE A 25 15.29 49.37 11.29
C ILE A 25 14.12 48.98 12.22
N TRP A 26 14.25 47.90 13.01
CA TRP A 26 14.23 47.88 14.49
C TRP A 26 14.30 46.44 15.00
N ALA A 27 15.17 46.25 15.99
CA ALA A 27 15.50 44.98 16.62
C ALA A 27 14.28 44.25 17.19
N PHE A 28 14.18 42.96 16.91
CA PHE A 28 13.52 42.02 17.81
C PHE A 28 14.34 40.72 17.83
N LEU A 29 15.25 40.65 18.81
CA LEU A 29 15.89 39.41 19.19
C LEU A 29 14.82 38.56 19.89
N ILE A 30 13.98 37.86 19.11
CA ILE A 30 13.09 36.84 19.66
C ILE A 30 13.89 35.56 19.78
N LEU A 31 14.26 35.29 21.03
CA LEU A 31 14.62 33.99 21.56
C LEU A 31 13.48 33.00 21.24
N PHE A 32 13.56 32.30 20.10
CA PHE A 32 12.67 31.18 19.81
C PHE A 32 13.33 29.90 20.33
N GLN A 33 12.72 29.40 21.39
CA GLN A 33 13.11 28.24 22.16
C GLN A 33 13.26 27.00 21.26
N PHE A 34 14.26 26.17 21.55
CA PHE A 34 14.38 24.81 21.06
C PHE A 34 13.08 24.04 21.37
N LEU A 35 12.20 23.90 20.38
CA LEU A 35 11.18 22.86 20.40
C LEU A 35 11.74 21.71 19.56
N GLY A 36 12.24 20.69 20.24
CA GLY A 36 12.71 19.47 19.59
C GLY A 36 11.60 18.95 18.68
N ALA A 37 11.90 18.83 17.38
CA ALA A 37 11.11 17.98 16.52
C ALA A 37 11.32 16.55 17.03
N LEU A 38 10.35 16.04 17.79
CA LEU A 38 10.19 14.59 17.90
C LEU A 38 9.76 14.14 16.50
N THR A 39 10.75 13.82 15.67
CA THR A 39 10.44 13.12 14.45
C THR A 39 9.94 11.75 14.85
N VAL A 40 8.64 11.48 14.66
CA VAL A 40 8.15 10.10 14.64
C VAL A 40 8.65 9.51 13.31
N ASN A 41 9.95 9.18 13.28
CA ASN A 41 10.58 8.41 12.20
C ASN A 41 10.18 6.94 12.38
N GLY A 42 8.89 6.68 12.30
CA GLY A 42 8.33 5.35 12.32
C GLY A 42 7.40 5.22 11.13
N GLU A 43 7.97 5.24 9.93
CA GLU A 43 7.26 4.67 8.79
C GLU A 43 6.96 3.22 9.17
N ALA A 44 5.68 2.82 9.11
CA ALA A 44 5.33 1.43 9.37
C ALA A 44 6.22 0.56 8.46
N PRO A 45 6.80 -0.54 8.98
CA PRO A 45 7.71 -1.34 8.15
C PRO A 45 6.94 -1.78 6.90
N MET A 46 7.43 -1.37 5.73
CA MET A 46 6.88 -1.84 4.47
C MET A 46 7.13 -3.34 4.35
N SER A 47 6.20 -4.05 3.71
CA SER A 47 6.42 -5.45 3.37
C SER A 47 7.54 -5.58 2.33
N SER A 48 8.37 -6.62 2.44
CA SER A 48 9.39 -6.91 1.42
C SER A 48 8.75 -7.13 0.05
N HIS A 49 7.62 -7.83 0.01
CA HIS A 49 6.89 -8.15 -1.22
C HIS A 49 5.39 -7.93 -1.00
N GLN A 50 4.73 -7.38 -2.01
CA GLN A 50 3.30 -7.07 -1.97
C GLN A 50 2.67 -7.21 -3.35
N TRP A 51 1.57 -7.96 -3.40
CA TRP A 51 0.71 -8.03 -4.58
C TRP A 51 -0.71 -7.59 -4.20
N ASP A 52 -1.23 -6.59 -4.92
CA ASP A 52 -2.62 -6.16 -4.79
C ASP A 52 -3.42 -6.66 -5.99
N PHE A 53 -4.30 -7.63 -5.74
CA PHE A 53 -5.15 -8.20 -6.75
C PHE A 53 -6.45 -7.41 -6.98
N ARG A 54 -6.71 -6.35 -6.21
CA ARG A 54 -7.91 -5.52 -6.40
C ARG A 54 -7.77 -4.72 -7.69
N ASN A 55 -8.81 -4.76 -8.53
CA ASN A 55 -8.80 -4.14 -9.85
C ASN A 55 -7.72 -4.69 -10.79
N CYS A 56 -7.25 -5.93 -10.60
CA CYS A 56 -6.38 -6.58 -11.58
C CYS A 56 -7.13 -6.79 -12.91
N VAL A 57 -6.39 -7.10 -13.98
CA VAL A 57 -6.96 -7.42 -15.28
C VAL A 57 -6.93 -8.93 -15.46
N THR A 58 -8.08 -9.54 -15.77
CA THR A 58 -8.17 -11.00 -15.95
C THR A 58 -7.15 -11.50 -16.97
N GLY A 59 -6.39 -12.51 -16.58
CA GLY A 59 -5.35 -13.11 -17.42
C GLY A 59 -4.06 -12.28 -17.56
N GLN A 60 -3.87 -11.25 -16.74
CA GLN A 60 -2.63 -10.46 -16.71
C GLN A 60 -1.87 -10.65 -15.41
N ASP A 61 -0.56 -10.43 -15.46
CA ASP A 61 0.31 -10.47 -14.30
C ASP A 61 0.03 -9.29 -13.35
N VAL A 62 0.17 -9.54 -12.04
CA VAL A 62 0.20 -8.50 -11.01
C VAL A 62 1.64 -8.27 -10.59
N LEU A 63 2.08 -7.01 -10.68
CA LEU A 63 3.45 -6.61 -10.31
C LEU A 63 3.60 -6.50 -8.80
N ASP A 64 4.73 -6.95 -8.29
CA ASP A 64 5.15 -6.78 -6.91
C ASP A 64 5.53 -5.32 -6.62
N THR A 65 4.85 -4.70 -5.66
CA THR A 65 5.06 -3.31 -5.23
C THR A 65 5.71 -3.21 -3.85
N GLY A 66 6.18 -4.33 -3.28
CA GLY A 66 6.91 -4.33 -2.01
C GLY A 66 8.29 -3.68 -2.13
N GLN A 67 8.95 -3.53 -0.98
CA GLN A 67 10.28 -2.90 -0.89
C GLN A 67 11.32 -3.59 -1.79
N ASP A 68 11.29 -4.92 -1.87
CA ASP A 68 12.21 -5.77 -2.61
C ASP A 68 11.64 -6.19 -3.98
N GLY A 69 10.71 -5.40 -4.53
CA GLY A 69 9.81 -5.74 -5.64
C GLY A 69 10.39 -6.26 -6.96
N GLY A 70 9.63 -6.12 -8.05
CA GLY A 70 10.09 -6.56 -9.39
C GLY A 70 9.89 -8.05 -9.68
N LYS A 71 9.12 -8.75 -8.85
CA LYS A 71 8.55 -10.06 -9.15
C LYS A 71 7.16 -9.90 -9.77
N THR A 72 6.70 -10.91 -10.48
CA THR A 72 5.33 -10.95 -11.04
C THR A 72 4.57 -12.13 -10.47
N ALA A 73 3.28 -11.90 -10.23
CA ALA A 73 2.32 -12.90 -9.82
C ALA A 73 1.40 -13.19 -11.01
N SER A 74 1.51 -14.38 -11.60
CA SER A 74 0.83 -14.78 -12.82
C SER A 74 -0.36 -15.70 -12.51
N PRO A 75 -1.59 -15.37 -12.94
CA PRO A 75 -2.74 -16.26 -12.79
C PRO A 75 -2.61 -17.50 -13.68
N VAL A 76 -2.97 -18.67 -13.15
CA VAL A 76 -2.90 -19.95 -13.85
C VAL A 76 -4.24 -20.69 -13.76
N ASN A 77 -4.66 -21.31 -14.86
CA ASN A 77 -5.90 -22.09 -15.07
C ASN A 77 -7.22 -21.33 -15.21
N GLY A 78 -7.19 -20.00 -15.27
CA GLY A 78 -8.36 -19.17 -15.54
C GLY A 78 -8.95 -18.34 -14.38
N PRO A 79 -8.20 -17.94 -13.33
CA PRO A 79 -8.68 -16.99 -12.34
C PRO A 79 -9.26 -15.73 -12.97
N THR A 80 -10.30 -15.17 -12.35
CA THR A 80 -10.93 -13.93 -12.82
C THR A 80 -10.67 -12.77 -11.87
N CYS A 81 -10.37 -11.60 -12.43
CA CYS A 81 -10.12 -10.39 -11.66
C CYS A 81 -11.39 -9.53 -11.54
N SER A 82 -11.50 -8.85 -10.39
CA SER A 82 -12.57 -7.90 -10.10
C SER A 82 -12.04 -6.77 -9.21
N PRO A 83 -12.83 -5.72 -8.94
CA PRO A 83 -12.48 -4.71 -7.93
C PRO A 83 -12.23 -5.29 -6.54
N ASP A 84 -12.83 -6.44 -6.21
CA ASP A 84 -12.70 -7.07 -4.89
C ASP A 84 -11.43 -7.93 -4.76
N GLY A 85 -10.74 -8.21 -5.87
CA GLY A 85 -9.58 -9.09 -5.90
C GLY A 85 -9.64 -10.10 -7.05
N ILE A 86 -8.74 -11.08 -6.96
CA ILE A 86 -8.72 -12.25 -7.83
C ILE A 86 -9.60 -13.36 -7.23
N SER A 87 -10.43 -13.98 -8.05
CA SER A 87 -11.28 -15.12 -7.69
C SER A 87 -10.65 -16.42 -8.19
N LEU A 88 -10.57 -17.42 -7.31
CA LEU A 88 -10.04 -18.75 -7.58
C LEU A 88 -11.18 -19.77 -7.43
N ASP A 89 -11.34 -20.66 -8.41
CA ASP A 89 -12.46 -21.60 -8.49
C ASP A 89 -12.43 -22.75 -7.46
N GLY A 90 -11.31 -22.93 -6.77
CA GLY A 90 -11.11 -23.98 -5.76
C GLY A 90 -10.83 -25.38 -6.32
N ASN A 91 -10.72 -25.56 -7.64
CA ASN A 91 -10.35 -26.83 -8.27
C ASN A 91 -8.88 -26.85 -8.67
N ASN A 92 -8.46 -25.89 -9.50
CA ASN A 92 -7.11 -25.84 -10.04
C ASN A 92 -6.59 -24.42 -10.29
N ASP A 93 -7.36 -23.38 -10.00
CA ASP A 93 -6.91 -22.00 -10.07
C ASP A 93 -5.84 -21.69 -9.03
N TYR A 94 -4.74 -21.07 -9.45
CA TYR A 94 -3.71 -20.56 -8.55
C TYR A 94 -2.96 -19.37 -9.14
N VAL A 95 -2.18 -18.71 -8.29
CA VAL A 95 -1.25 -17.65 -8.70
C VAL A 95 0.17 -18.17 -8.55
N ASN A 96 0.94 -18.09 -9.63
CA ASN A 96 2.34 -18.46 -9.66
C ASN A 96 3.23 -17.23 -9.50
N ILE A 97 4.12 -17.21 -8.51
CA ILE A 97 5.12 -16.15 -8.37
C ILE A 97 6.32 -16.48 -9.25
N ALA A 98 6.60 -15.63 -10.23
CA ALA A 98 7.68 -15.83 -11.18
C ALA A 98 9.07 -15.75 -10.53
N ASN A 99 10.05 -16.36 -11.20
CA ASN A 99 11.48 -16.31 -10.87
C ASN A 99 11.87 -16.95 -9.52
N SER A 100 11.49 -18.20 -9.31
CA SER A 100 12.00 -19.06 -8.22
C SER A 100 11.94 -18.38 -6.84
N TRP A 101 10.80 -17.79 -6.51
CA TRP A 101 10.59 -17.21 -5.19
C TRP A 101 10.74 -18.28 -4.11
N GLU A 102 11.53 -17.98 -3.09
CA GLU A 102 11.71 -18.82 -1.91
C GLU A 102 11.52 -17.99 -0.64
N TRP A 103 10.94 -18.63 0.37
CA TRP A 103 10.87 -18.06 1.70
C TRP A 103 12.26 -18.11 2.34
N GLY A 104 12.67 -17.01 2.98
CA GLY A 104 13.98 -16.90 3.62
C GLY A 104 13.88 -16.48 5.08
N GLY A 105 14.75 -17.06 5.94
CA GLY A 105 14.90 -16.65 7.33
C GLY A 105 13.61 -16.72 8.17
N THR A 106 13.53 -15.87 9.20
CA THR A 106 12.28 -15.62 9.93
C THR A 106 11.38 -14.76 9.06
N THR A 107 10.21 -15.27 8.69
CA THR A 107 9.25 -14.54 7.85
C THR A 107 7.89 -14.41 8.52
N SER A 108 7.19 -13.32 8.20
CA SER A 108 5.77 -13.16 8.39
C SER A 108 5.12 -12.90 7.03
N PHE A 109 3.88 -13.35 6.86
CA PHE A 109 3.07 -13.00 5.71
C PHE A 109 1.67 -12.58 6.17
N GLU A 110 1.02 -11.77 5.36
CA GLU A 110 -0.37 -11.36 5.55
C GLU A 110 -1.11 -11.57 4.23
N VAL A 111 -2.35 -12.02 4.31
CA VAL A 111 -3.22 -12.18 3.16
C VAL A 111 -4.66 -11.92 3.55
N TYR A 112 -5.38 -11.26 2.65
CA TYR A 112 -6.80 -10.99 2.77
C TYR A 112 -7.56 -11.96 1.87
N VAL A 113 -8.41 -12.81 2.46
CA VAL A 113 -9.16 -13.84 1.73
C VAL A 113 -10.65 -13.72 2.08
N LYS A 114 -11.50 -13.85 1.06
CA LYS A 114 -12.95 -14.05 1.21
C LYS A 114 -13.28 -15.44 0.68
N TYR A 115 -13.94 -16.25 1.51
CA TYR A 115 -14.40 -17.58 1.13
C TYR A 115 -15.87 -17.54 0.71
N ASP A 116 -16.17 -18.10 -0.44
CA ASP A 116 -17.56 -18.34 -0.87
C ASP A 116 -18.11 -19.64 -0.26
N SER A 117 -17.24 -20.62 0.00
CA SER A 117 -17.56 -21.85 0.73
C SER A 117 -16.30 -22.47 1.36
N PHE A 118 -16.47 -23.42 2.28
CA PHE A 118 -15.39 -24.18 2.91
C PHE A 118 -15.54 -25.68 2.62
N ASN A 119 -14.43 -26.37 2.45
CA ASN A 119 -14.33 -27.83 2.41
C ASN A 119 -13.27 -28.33 3.42
N ASP A 120 -13.08 -29.64 3.54
CA ASP A 120 -12.16 -30.28 4.50
C ASP A 120 -10.67 -29.89 4.30
N HIS A 121 -10.35 -29.20 3.20
CA HIS A 121 -8.99 -28.80 2.83
C HIS A 121 -8.84 -27.29 2.63
N SER A 122 -9.88 -26.49 2.87
CA SER A 122 -9.83 -25.02 2.77
C SER A 122 -8.88 -24.45 3.82
N ARG A 123 -7.89 -23.68 3.36
CA ARG A 123 -6.84 -23.10 4.19
C ARG A 123 -6.29 -21.82 3.54
N VAL A 124 -5.58 -21.06 4.34
CA VAL A 124 -4.65 -20.01 3.92
C VAL A 124 -3.24 -20.54 4.13
#